data_AF-A0A3B9VCY7-F1
#
_entry.id   AF-A0A3B9VCY7-F1
#
_cell.length_a   1.000
_cell.length_b   1.000
_cell.length_c   1.000
_cell.angle_alpha   90.00
_cell.angle_beta   90.00
_cell.angle_gamma   90.00
#
_symmetry.space_group_name_H-M   'P 1'
#
loop_
_entity.id
_entity.type
_entity.pdbx_description
1 polymer ?
#
loop_
_entity_poly.entity_id
_entity_poly.type
_entity_poly.pdbx_seq_one_letter_code
_entity_poly.pdbx_strand_id
1 'polypeptide(L)'
;MIKRWFEITATGPAETTEHVTALLIDMGSPGVMEDEQEGKKVLKAYIPSDSLLRSNKNALKERLRNYGWTCRVNPFENLDWLTKWKEHIKPIRISNRILIKPTWRKIAKKAGRIIIEIDPGMAFGTGSHASTIMCLKAADKLAHIIKGKNVLDVGTGSGILAITAAKL
;
A
#
# COMPACT_ATOMS: atom_id res chain seq x y z
N MET A 1 -26.26 -7.34 -1.52
CA MET A 1 -26.33 -6.04 -2.23
C MET A 1 -24.94 -5.41 -2.21
N ILE A 2 -24.37 -5.10 -3.38
CA ILE A 2 -23.07 -4.40 -3.45
C ILE A 2 -23.30 -2.96 -2.99
N LYS A 3 -22.69 -2.55 -1.88
CA LYS A 3 -22.72 -1.15 -1.43
C LYS A 3 -22.02 -0.32 -2.51
N ARG A 4 -22.77 0.55 -3.21
CA ARG A 4 -22.22 1.51 -4.15
C ARG A 4 -21.67 2.68 -3.35
N TRP A 5 -20.45 3.11 -3.66
CA TRP A 5 -19.82 4.26 -3.00
C TRP A 5 -19.72 5.42 -3.98
N PHE A 6 -19.54 6.62 -3.45
CA PHE A 6 -19.15 7.79 -4.22
C PHE A 6 -17.86 8.35 -3.65
N GLU A 7 -16.93 8.67 -4.53
CA GLU A 7 -15.75 9.46 -4.21
C GLU A 7 -16.10 10.94 -4.37
N ILE A 8 -15.88 11.72 -3.32
CA ILE A 8 -15.93 13.17 -3.35
C ILE A 8 -14.50 13.67 -3.31
N THR A 9 -14.11 14.42 -4.34
CA THR A 9 -12.87 15.21 -4.34
C THR A 9 -13.26 16.67 -4.22
N ALA A 10 -12.95 17.29 -3.08
CA ALA A 10 -13.17 18.70 -2.82
C ALA A 10 -11.84 19.47 -2.82
N THR A 11 -11.82 20.67 -3.37
CA THR A 11 -10.63 21.54 -3.42
C THR A 11 -10.98 22.95 -2.98
N GLY A 12 -10.18 23.51 -2.08
CA GLY A 12 -10.45 24.84 -1.51
C GLY A 12 -9.33 25.38 -0.63
N PRO A 13 -9.60 26.50 0.07
CA PRO A 13 -8.64 27.20 0.91
C PRO A 13 -8.35 26.45 2.22
N ALA A 14 -7.17 26.67 2.80
CA ALA A 14 -6.70 25.94 3.99
C ALA A 14 -7.50 26.29 5.25
N GLU A 15 -7.98 27.53 5.34
CA GLU A 15 -8.66 28.12 6.49
C GLU A 15 -9.97 27.42 6.84
N THR A 16 -10.65 26.83 5.84
CA THR A 16 -11.95 26.17 6.02
C THR A 16 -11.88 24.65 5.93
N THR A 17 -10.68 24.07 5.90
CA THR A 17 -10.42 22.63 5.77
C THR A 17 -11.10 21.80 6.86
N GLU A 18 -11.01 22.23 8.12
CA GLU A 18 -11.63 21.54 9.25
C GLU A 18 -13.16 21.47 9.13
N HIS A 19 -13.79 22.58 8.70
CA HIS A 19 -15.23 22.65 8.52
C HIS A 19 -15.71 21.71 7.40
N VAL A 20 -14.94 21.65 6.30
CA VAL A 20 -15.24 20.75 5.18
C VAL A 20 -15.00 19.30 5.55
N THR A 21 -13.98 19.01 6.34
CA THR A 21 -13.70 17.66 6.85
C THR A 21 -14.84 17.17 7.73
N ALA A 22 -15.29 17.97 8.71
CA ALA A 22 -16.43 17.65 9.54
C ALA A 22 -17.70 17.42 8.72
N LEU A 23 -17.97 18.28 7.73
CA LEU A 23 -19.10 18.12 6.81
C LEU A 23 -19.07 16.77 6.08
N LEU A 24 -17.92 16.36 5.58
CA LEU A 24 -17.78 15.09 4.85
C LEU A 24 -17.96 13.87 5.78
N ILE A 25 -17.50 13.97 7.04
CA ILE A 25 -17.70 12.95 8.07
C ILE A 25 -19.18 12.84 8.45
N ASP A 26 -19.86 13.96 8.72
CA ASP A 26 -21.30 14.00 9.05
C ASP A 26 -22.17 13.40 7.94
N MET A 27 -21.71 13.50 6.69
CA MET A 27 -22.36 12.88 5.54
C MET A 27 -22.15 11.36 5.45
N GLY A 28 -21.44 10.77 6.42
CA GLY A 28 -21.24 9.33 6.53
C GLY A 28 -19.94 8.84 5.88
N SER A 29 -18.96 9.72 5.65
CA SER A 29 -17.63 9.26 5.29
C SER A 29 -16.92 8.66 6.51
N PRO A 30 -16.31 7.46 6.41
CA PRO A 30 -15.57 6.86 7.52
C PRO A 30 -14.21 7.53 7.77
N GLY A 31 -13.76 8.39 6.85
CA GLY A 31 -12.51 9.13 6.94
C GLY A 31 -12.30 10.02 5.73
N VAL A 32 -11.51 11.07 5.92
CA VAL A 32 -11.16 12.05 4.89
C VAL A 32 -9.65 12.04 4.71
N MET A 33 -9.20 11.94 3.47
CA MET A 33 -7.79 12.08 3.11
C MET A 33 -7.52 13.52 2.70
N GLU A 34 -6.50 14.12 3.30
CA GLU A 34 -6.04 15.46 2.97
C GLU A 34 -4.74 15.42 2.16
N ASP A 35 -4.70 16.24 1.13
CA ASP A 35 -3.54 16.46 0.26
C ASP A 35 -3.47 17.96 -0.09
N GLU A 36 -2.39 18.38 -0.72
CA GLU A 36 -2.17 19.77 -1.13
C GLU A 36 -1.71 19.86 -2.59
N GLN A 37 -2.41 20.66 -3.38
CA GLN A 37 -2.13 20.84 -4.81
C GLN A 37 -2.21 22.32 -5.17
N GLU A 38 -1.13 22.85 -5.77
CA GLU A 38 -1.05 24.24 -6.22
C GLU A 38 -1.42 25.26 -5.11
N GLY A 39 -1.00 24.99 -3.87
CA GLY A 39 -1.27 25.84 -2.70
C GLY A 39 -2.72 25.79 -2.20
N LYS A 40 -3.52 24.83 -2.65
CA LYS A 40 -4.89 24.58 -2.18
C LYS A 40 -4.99 23.21 -1.52
N LYS A 41 -5.87 23.11 -0.53
CA LYS A 41 -6.19 21.83 0.10
C LYS A 41 -7.10 21.00 -0.79
N VAL A 42 -6.83 19.71 -0.86
CA VAL A 42 -7.61 18.72 -1.58
C VAL A 42 -8.05 17.66 -0.59
N LEU A 43 -9.36 17.54 -0.41
CA LEU A 43 -9.97 16.54 0.46
C LEU A 43 -10.62 15.45 -0.39
N LYS A 44 -10.30 14.20 -0.08
CA LYS A 44 -10.94 13.03 -0.67
C LYS A 44 -11.71 12.26 0.40
N ALA A 45 -12.99 12.06 0.15
CA ALA A 45 -13.89 11.33 1.04
C ALA A 45 -14.70 10.30 0.26
N TYR A 46 -14.94 9.15 0.87
CA TYR A 46 -15.79 8.10 0.29
C TYR A 46 -17.08 8.00 1.07
N ILE A 47 -18.21 8.10 0.40
CA ILE A 47 -19.54 8.12 1.04
C ILE A 47 -20.42 7.01 0.46
N PRO A 48 -21.11 6.21 1.30
CA PRO A 48 -22.06 5.21 0.83
C PRO A 48 -23.21 5.85 0.03
N SER A 49 -23.71 5.16 -1.00
CA SER A 49 -24.81 5.62 -1.84
C SER A 49 -26.04 6.04 -1.03
N ASP A 50 -26.35 5.31 0.04
CA ASP A 50 -27.55 5.51 0.85
C ASP A 50 -27.48 6.81 1.65
N SER A 51 -26.28 7.23 2.04
CA SER A 51 -26.05 8.51 2.72
C SER A 51 -26.15 9.68 1.74
N LEU A 52 -25.58 9.53 0.55
CA LEU A 52 -25.59 10.58 -0.48
C LEU A 52 -26.99 10.78 -1.11
N LEU A 53 -27.80 9.72 -1.18
CA LEU A 53 -29.20 9.79 -1.63
C LEU A 53 -30.07 10.62 -0.69
N ARG A 54 -29.76 10.65 0.62
CA ARG A 54 -30.47 11.48 1.61
C ARG A 54 -30.09 12.95 1.55
N SER A 55 -28.84 13.26 1.18
CA SER A 55 -28.29 14.61 1.33
C SER A 55 -28.30 15.47 0.06
N ASN A 56 -28.92 15.02 -1.05
CA ASN A 56 -28.98 15.71 -2.35
C ASN A 56 -27.62 16.28 -2.82
N LYS A 57 -27.01 15.66 -3.85
CA LYS A 57 -25.70 16.06 -4.40
C LYS A 57 -25.54 17.58 -4.66
N ASN A 58 -26.62 18.29 -4.99
CA ASN A 58 -26.58 19.73 -5.22
C ASN A 58 -26.42 20.53 -3.93
N ALA A 59 -27.08 20.13 -2.84
CA ALA A 59 -26.97 20.78 -1.53
C ALA A 59 -25.55 20.65 -0.95
N LEU A 60 -24.87 19.51 -1.18
CA LEU A 60 -23.46 19.35 -0.82
C LEU A 60 -22.59 20.39 -1.57
N LYS A 61 -22.75 20.51 -2.88
CA LYS A 61 -21.98 21.45 -3.70
C LYS A 61 -22.20 22.90 -3.27
N GLU A 62 -23.39 23.23 -2.80
CA GLU A 62 -23.73 24.56 -2.30
C GLU A 62 -23.09 24.82 -0.92
N ARG A 63 -23.21 23.88 0.02
CA ARG A 63 -22.56 23.97 1.34
C ARG A 63 -21.04 24.10 1.23
N LEU A 64 -20.40 23.33 0.34
CA LEU A 64 -18.96 23.44 0.09
C LEU A 64 -18.59 24.80 -0.51
N ARG A 65 -19.40 25.32 -1.43
CA ARG A 65 -19.19 26.65 -2.02
C ARG A 65 -19.23 27.77 -0.98
N ASN A 66 -20.07 27.66 0.06
CA ASN A 66 -20.11 28.62 1.16
C ASN A 66 -18.79 28.69 1.94
N TYR A 67 -17.99 27.63 1.92
CA TYR A 67 -16.65 27.60 2.52
C TYR A 67 -15.53 27.95 1.53
N GLY A 68 -15.86 28.30 0.27
CA GLY A 68 -14.88 28.55 -0.79
C GLY A 68 -14.38 27.28 -1.49
N TRP A 69 -15.06 26.15 -1.33
CA TRP A 69 -14.66 24.86 -1.91
C TRP A 69 -15.44 24.52 -3.17
N THR A 70 -14.76 23.86 -4.11
CA THR A 70 -15.38 23.20 -5.25
C THR A 70 -15.29 21.70 -5.08
N CYS A 71 -16.22 20.92 -5.65
CA CYS A 71 -16.13 19.47 -5.55
C CYS A 71 -16.58 18.73 -6.81
N ARG A 72 -15.98 17.55 -7.00
CA ARG A 72 -16.39 16.53 -7.98
C ARG A 72 -16.90 15.31 -7.22
N VAL A 73 -17.95 14.70 -7.74
CA VAL A 73 -18.58 13.52 -7.14
C VAL A 73 -18.67 12.44 -8.19
N ASN A 74 -17.90 11.37 -8.02
CA ASN A 74 -17.80 10.27 -8.97
C ASN A 74 -18.30 8.96 -8.34
N PRO A 75 -19.02 8.10 -9.08
CA PRO A 75 -19.26 6.74 -8.62
C PRO A 75 -17.93 6.04 -8.32
N PHE A 76 -17.88 5.32 -7.21
CA PHE A 76 -16.72 4.53 -6.79
C PHE A 76 -17.13 3.09 -6.60
N GLU A 77 -16.48 2.20 -7.35
CA GLU A 77 -16.64 0.77 -7.15
C GLU A 77 -15.80 0.34 -5.95
N ASN A 78 -16.46 -0.31 -4.99
CA ASN A 78 -15.78 -0.86 -3.83
C ASN A 78 -14.92 -2.04 -4.27
N LEU A 79 -13.67 -1.75 -4.60
CA LEU A 79 -12.67 -2.76 -4.90
C LEU A 79 -12.23 -3.43 -3.60
N ASP A 80 -12.02 -4.74 -3.64
CA ASP A 80 -11.37 -5.45 -2.55
C ASP A 80 -9.87 -5.07 -2.50
N TRP A 81 -9.62 -3.92 -1.89
CA TRP A 81 -8.28 -3.38 -1.70
C TRP A 81 -7.41 -4.34 -0.90
N LEU A 82 -7.97 -5.19 -0.03
CA LEU A 82 -7.24 -6.21 0.74
C LEU A 82 -6.65 -7.32 -0.13
N THR A 83 -7.16 -7.49 -1.36
CA THR A 83 -6.64 -8.50 -2.30
C THR A 83 -5.85 -7.86 -3.44
N LYS A 84 -6.25 -6.68 -3.92
CA LYS A 84 -5.58 -6.02 -5.07
C LYS A 84 -4.12 -5.68 -4.82
N TRP A 85 -3.71 -5.33 -3.60
CA TRP A 85 -2.29 -5.02 -3.33
C TRP A 85 -1.38 -6.25 -3.56
N LYS A 86 -1.88 -7.47 -3.33
CA LYS A 86 -1.13 -8.72 -3.54
C LYS A 86 -0.75 -8.94 -5.00
N GLU A 87 -1.56 -8.44 -5.92
CA GLU A 87 -1.33 -8.53 -7.37
C GLU A 87 -0.14 -7.66 -7.83
N HIS A 88 0.17 -6.60 -7.07
CA HIS A 88 1.25 -5.67 -7.40
C HIS A 88 2.60 -6.13 -6.85
N ILE A 89 2.61 -7.05 -5.88
CA ILE A 89 3.86 -7.62 -5.34
C ILE A 89 4.37 -8.71 -6.28
N LYS A 90 5.52 -8.40 -6.88
CA LYS A 90 6.22 -9.28 -7.82
C LYS A 90 7.38 -9.99 -7.13
N PRO A 91 7.69 -11.24 -7.53
CA PRO A 91 8.92 -11.90 -7.11
C PRO A 91 10.17 -11.09 -7.47
N ILE A 92 11.17 -11.13 -6.60
CA ILE A 92 12.41 -10.35 -6.73
C ILE A 92 13.55 -11.32 -7.00
N ARG A 93 14.17 -11.20 -8.17
CA ARG A 93 15.34 -11.99 -8.52
C ARG A 93 16.59 -11.34 -7.96
N ILE A 94 17.27 -12.04 -7.06
CA ILE A 94 18.51 -11.58 -6.44
C ILE A 94 19.71 -11.99 -7.30
N SER A 95 19.73 -13.24 -7.75
CA SER A 95 20.83 -13.81 -8.54
C SER A 95 20.33 -14.87 -9.52
N ASN A 96 21.25 -15.66 -10.10
CA ASN A 96 20.88 -16.78 -10.97
C ASN A 96 20.17 -17.91 -10.23
N ARG A 97 20.44 -18.07 -8.94
CA ARG A 97 19.85 -19.11 -8.11
C ARG A 97 18.95 -18.61 -6.98
N ILE A 98 19.04 -17.36 -6.52
CA ILE A 98 18.19 -16.85 -5.43
C ILE A 98 17.01 -16.04 -5.98
N LEU A 99 15.80 -16.40 -5.53
CA LEU A 99 14.55 -15.71 -5.83
C LEU A 99 13.74 -15.51 -4.55
N ILE A 100 13.28 -14.28 -4.31
CA ILE A 100 12.36 -13.95 -3.22
C ILE A 100 10.95 -13.83 -3.76
N LYS A 101 9.97 -14.34 -3.05
CA LYS A 101 8.56 -14.17 -3.39
C LYS A 101 7.70 -14.15 -2.11
N PRO A 102 6.49 -13.60 -2.16
CA PRO A 102 5.51 -13.87 -1.13
C PRO A 102 4.95 -15.30 -1.26
N THR A 103 4.39 -15.83 -0.18
CA THR A 103 3.85 -17.19 -0.06
C THR A 103 2.75 -17.47 -1.09
N TRP A 104 1.88 -16.51 -1.37
CA TRP A 104 0.78 -16.64 -2.32
C TRP A 104 1.18 -16.72 -3.80
N ARG A 105 2.42 -16.39 -4.16
CA ARG A 105 2.90 -16.50 -5.54
C ARG A 105 3.40 -17.91 -5.82
N LYS A 106 2.77 -18.61 -6.76
CA LYS A 106 3.26 -19.90 -7.26
C LYS A 106 4.31 -19.67 -8.36
N ILE A 107 5.47 -20.31 -8.22
CA ILE A 107 6.57 -20.24 -9.20
C ILE A 107 7.08 -21.66 -9.44
N ALA A 108 7.31 -22.02 -10.71
CA ALA A 108 7.88 -23.30 -11.06
C ALA A 108 9.25 -23.48 -10.40
N LYS A 109 9.43 -24.60 -9.70
CA LYS A 109 10.74 -24.99 -9.15
C LYS A 109 11.67 -25.25 -10.32
N LYS A 110 12.76 -24.49 -10.39
CA LYS A 110 13.88 -24.75 -11.32
C LYS A 110 14.98 -25.45 -10.54
N ALA A 111 15.58 -26.49 -11.11
CA ALA A 111 16.71 -27.18 -10.48
C ALA A 111 17.80 -26.18 -10.09
N GLY A 112 18.31 -26.30 -8.86
CA GLY A 112 19.32 -25.40 -8.30
C GLY A 112 18.83 -24.00 -7.90
N ARG A 113 17.53 -23.69 -7.99
CA ARG A 113 16.97 -22.41 -7.52
C ARG A 113 16.59 -22.48 -6.04
N ILE A 114 17.14 -21.55 -5.27
CA ILE A 114 16.78 -21.24 -3.88
C ILE A 114 15.62 -20.24 -3.89
N ILE A 115 14.48 -20.67 -3.34
CA ILE A 115 13.31 -19.82 -3.14
C ILE A 115 13.27 -19.40 -1.67
N ILE A 116 13.25 -18.10 -1.45
CA ILE A 116 13.04 -17.47 -0.15
C ILE A 116 11.62 -16.91 -0.15
N GLU A 117 10.81 -17.32 0.82
CA GLU A 117 9.44 -16.84 0.97
C GLU A 117 9.37 -15.78 2.06
N ILE A 118 9.02 -14.55 1.68
CA ILE A 118 8.86 -13.42 2.59
C ILE A 118 7.57 -12.69 2.22
N ASP A 119 6.64 -12.68 3.17
CA ASP A 119 5.40 -11.92 3.03
C ASP A 119 5.63 -10.48 3.50
N PRO A 120 5.23 -9.47 2.70
CA PRO A 120 5.25 -8.09 3.15
C PRO A 120 4.43 -7.89 4.42
N GLY A 121 5.05 -7.21 5.39
CA GLY A 121 4.46 -6.90 6.67
C GLY A 121 5.14 -5.67 7.27
N MET A 122 5.01 -5.49 8.58
CA MET A 122 5.57 -4.33 9.29
C MET A 122 7.10 -4.39 9.46
N ALA A 123 7.69 -5.58 9.35
CA ALA A 123 9.13 -5.77 9.49
C ALA A 123 9.88 -5.34 8.22
N PHE A 124 10.97 -4.59 8.39
CA PHE A 124 11.88 -4.25 7.30
C PHE A 124 12.56 -5.50 6.72
N GLY A 125 12.93 -5.43 5.43
CA GLY A 125 13.69 -6.50 4.77
C GLY A 125 12.87 -7.41 3.86
N THR A 126 11.78 -6.94 3.25
CA THR A 126 10.98 -7.73 2.28
C THR A 126 11.71 -8.09 0.97
N GLY A 127 12.95 -7.65 0.82
CA GLY A 127 13.81 -7.95 -0.34
C GLY A 127 13.76 -6.92 -1.47
N SER A 128 12.89 -5.89 -1.38
CA SER A 128 12.78 -4.83 -2.39
C SER A 128 13.77 -3.67 -2.20
N HIS A 129 14.30 -3.50 -0.99
CA HIS A 129 15.23 -2.42 -0.69
C HIS A 129 16.65 -2.73 -1.18
N ALA A 130 17.36 -1.71 -1.69
CA ALA A 130 18.68 -1.85 -2.30
C ALA A 130 19.71 -2.47 -1.35
N SER A 131 19.72 -2.07 -0.07
CA SER A 131 20.62 -2.63 0.94
C SER A 131 20.41 -4.13 1.15
N THR A 132 19.15 -4.57 1.29
CA THR A 132 18.80 -6.00 1.40
C THR A 132 19.27 -6.77 0.17
N ILE A 133 19.02 -6.25 -1.04
CA ILE A 133 19.45 -6.88 -2.29
C ILE A 133 20.98 -7.02 -2.34
N MET A 134 21.73 -6.00 -1.92
CA MET A 134 23.20 -6.03 -1.89
C MET A 134 23.72 -7.12 -0.93
N CYS A 135 23.19 -7.19 0.29
CA CYS A 135 23.55 -8.21 1.26
C CYS A 135 23.25 -9.63 0.75
N LEU A 136 22.09 -9.84 0.13
CA LEU A 136 21.71 -11.13 -0.43
C LEU A 136 22.60 -11.56 -1.60
N LYS A 137 22.97 -10.62 -2.48
CA LYS A 137 23.95 -10.88 -3.55
C LYS A 137 25.33 -11.20 -3.00
N ALA A 138 25.75 -10.54 -1.93
CA ALA A 138 27.02 -10.83 -1.26
C ALA A 138 27.01 -12.22 -0.61
N ALA A 139 25.93 -12.57 0.10
CA ALA A 139 25.74 -13.90 0.66
C ALA A 139 25.80 -14.98 -0.43
N ASP A 140 25.17 -14.75 -1.60
CA ASP A 140 25.23 -15.68 -2.71
C ASP A 140 26.67 -15.89 -3.24
N LYS A 141 27.43 -14.79 -3.40
CA LYS A 141 28.85 -14.85 -3.83
C LYS A 141 29.73 -15.58 -2.81
N LEU A 142 29.46 -15.39 -1.52
CA LEU A 142 30.22 -15.96 -0.41
C LEU A 142 29.69 -17.31 0.07
N ALA A 143 28.76 -17.93 -0.66
CA ALA A 143 28.08 -19.15 -0.19
C ALA A 143 29.03 -20.32 0.11
N HIS A 144 30.14 -20.43 -0.62
CA HIS A 144 31.17 -21.45 -0.36
C HIS A 144 31.86 -21.27 1.00
N ILE A 145 31.87 -20.04 1.53
CA ILE A 145 32.39 -19.72 2.86
C ILE A 145 31.32 -19.92 3.93
N ILE A 146 30.08 -19.54 3.62
CA ILE A 146 28.93 -19.60 4.55
C ILE A 146 28.49 -21.04 4.83
N LYS A 147 28.58 -21.92 3.83
CA LYS A 147 28.05 -23.28 3.89
C LYS A 147 28.63 -24.05 5.09
N GLY A 148 27.74 -24.54 5.95
CA GLY A 148 28.08 -25.31 7.15
C GLY A 148 28.73 -24.48 8.28
N LYS A 149 28.62 -23.15 8.23
CA LYS A 149 29.10 -22.25 9.30
C LYS A 149 27.94 -21.71 10.13
N ASN A 150 28.27 -21.26 11.34
CA ASN A 150 27.37 -20.45 12.14
C ASN A 150 27.35 -19.02 11.59
N VAL A 151 26.16 -18.48 11.37
CA VAL A 151 25.95 -17.14 10.81
C VAL A 151 25.12 -16.31 11.79
N LEU A 152 25.56 -15.08 12.05
CA LEU A 152 24.81 -14.11 12.85
C LEU A 152 24.25 -13.01 11.94
N ASP A 153 22.93 -12.84 11.97
CA ASP A 153 22.21 -11.77 11.26
C ASP A 153 21.80 -10.67 12.25
N VAL A 154 22.67 -9.68 12.41
CA VAL A 154 22.45 -8.57 13.35
C VAL A 154 21.46 -7.57 12.75
N GLY A 155 20.31 -7.40 13.40
CA GLY A 155 19.22 -6.58 12.86
C GLY A 155 18.39 -7.31 11.80
N THR A 156 18.08 -8.58 12.04
CA THR A 156 17.49 -9.51 11.06
C THR A 156 16.14 -9.06 10.45
N GLY A 157 15.39 -8.20 11.13
CA GLY A 157 14.09 -7.71 10.66
C GLY A 157 13.16 -8.87 10.26
N SER A 158 12.78 -8.92 8.98
CA SER A 158 11.99 -10.01 8.38
C SER A 158 12.65 -11.41 8.41
N GLY A 159 13.92 -11.54 8.81
CA GLY A 159 14.63 -12.82 8.78
C GLY A 159 15.28 -13.15 7.44
N ILE A 160 15.16 -12.28 6.43
CA ILE A 160 15.48 -12.63 5.04
C ILE A 160 16.94 -13.06 4.83
N LEU A 161 17.90 -12.44 5.52
CA LEU A 161 19.32 -12.79 5.41
C LEU A 161 19.62 -14.10 6.16
N ALA A 162 19.11 -14.26 7.38
CA ALA A 162 19.20 -15.51 8.14
C ALA A 162 18.61 -16.71 7.38
N ILE A 163 17.40 -16.58 6.83
CA ILE A 163 16.75 -17.63 6.03
C ILE A 163 17.55 -17.95 4.78
N THR A 164 18.15 -16.93 4.15
CA THR A 164 19.00 -17.12 2.97
C THR A 164 20.27 -17.87 3.34
N ALA A 165 20.95 -17.48 4.41
CA ALA A 165 22.14 -18.16 4.91
C ALA A 165 21.88 -19.63 5.25
N ALA A 166 20.74 -19.95 5.86
CA ALA A 166 20.36 -21.33 6.18
C ALA A 166 20.06 -22.21 4.94
N LYS A 167 19.81 -21.59 3.78
CA LYS A 167 19.51 -22.30 2.52
C LYS A 167 20.70 -22.38 1.55
N LEU A 168 21.82 -21.73 1.87
CA LEU A 168 23.06 -21.73 1.08
C LEU A 168 23.99 -22.89 1.47
#